data_AF-A0A1Q9VTQ6-F1
#
_entry.id   AF-A0A1Q9VTQ6-F1
#
_cell.length_a   1.000
_cell.length_b   1.000
_cell.length_c   1.000
_cell.angle_alpha   90.00
_cell.angle_beta   90.00
_cell.angle_gamma   90.00
#
_symmetry.space_group_name_H-M   'P 1'
#
loop_
_entity.id
_entity.type
_entity.pdbx_description
1 polymer ?
#
loop_
_entity_poly.entity_id
_entity_poly.type
_entity_poly.pdbx_seq_one_letter_code
_entity_poly.pdbx_strand_id
1 'polypeptide(L)'
;MVVASRPRARTAKGSSRGPAPSTRRCATASTWPSSPSVPAGRGSAARPATSCASTSRAPTSGRVAPAWAGLPTRLVLLGVGSGDDASLRRAGAALARASRGLERVVSAVTADAGPTGVHAFVEGYLLAAYRQQRRGRPADAAARASDAPAEQLVLLTPDGRPDPEPAIEAARRGARATWLVRDLANAPADVKGPQWLADRARQLGEEHGLDVEVRGPRELAADGFGALLAVGAGSARPPRLVTVSYDPREHGVLPAGTPARHVVLVGKGITYDTGGLSIKPREAMVPMKTDMAGAAVALAVVLGAAQARLDRRVTAVLPLAENHVGAASYRPGDVLRTFSGRTVEVANTDAEGRLVLADALASP
;
A
#
# COMPACT_ATOMS: atom_id res chain seq x y z
N MET A 1 11.93 -22.34 -1.17
CA MET A 1 12.49 -22.19 -2.54
C MET A 1 11.54 -21.31 -3.34
N VAL A 2 12.05 -20.34 -4.10
CA VAL A 2 11.24 -19.40 -4.88
C VAL A 2 11.72 -19.34 -6.33
N VAL A 3 10.78 -19.44 -7.27
CA VAL A 3 10.98 -19.75 -8.70
C VAL A 3 10.37 -18.62 -9.53
N ALA A 4 11.08 -18.08 -10.54
CA ALA A 4 10.57 -16.94 -11.32
C ALA A 4 10.83 -17.00 -12.84
N SER A 5 9.95 -16.35 -13.61
CA SER A 5 9.98 -16.29 -15.09
C SER A 5 9.93 -14.86 -15.64
N ARG A 6 10.50 -14.67 -16.84
CA ARG A 6 10.41 -13.44 -17.65
C ARG A 6 9.33 -13.55 -18.74
N PRO A 7 8.80 -12.43 -19.26
CA PRO A 7 7.89 -12.44 -20.39
C PRO A 7 8.57 -12.98 -21.65
N ARG A 8 7.81 -13.72 -22.48
CA ARG A 8 8.25 -14.12 -23.82
C ARG A 8 8.33 -12.87 -24.70
N ALA A 9 9.49 -12.63 -25.31
CA ALA A 9 9.62 -11.61 -26.34
C ALA A 9 8.66 -11.92 -27.50
N ARG A 10 7.73 -11.02 -27.81
CA ARG A 10 6.99 -11.04 -29.08
C ARG A 10 7.99 -10.73 -30.19
N THR A 11 8.31 -11.73 -31.01
CA THR A 11 9.19 -11.58 -32.16
C THR A 11 8.46 -10.81 -33.27
N ALA A 12 8.79 -9.53 -33.41
CA ALA A 12 8.56 -8.81 -34.66
C ALA A 12 9.65 -9.23 -35.66
N LYS A 13 9.23 -9.77 -36.82
CA LYS A 13 10.14 -10.05 -37.96
C LYS A 13 10.69 -8.73 -38.48
N GLY A 14 12.00 -8.54 -38.38
CA GLY A 14 12.73 -7.45 -39.03
C GLY A 14 14.17 -7.89 -39.28
N SER A 15 14.53 -8.06 -40.54
CA SER A 15 15.86 -8.48 -41.00
C SER A 15 16.84 -7.32 -40.97
N SER A 16 17.99 -7.48 -40.31
CA SER A 16 19.22 -6.77 -40.70
C SER A 16 20.47 -7.49 -40.17
N ARG A 17 21.48 -7.52 -41.04
CA ARG A 17 22.77 -8.22 -40.96
C ARG A 17 23.59 -7.84 -39.71
N GLY A 18 24.28 -8.82 -39.11
CA GLY A 18 25.18 -8.61 -37.95
C GLY A 18 26.65 -8.39 -38.34
N PRO A 19 27.52 -8.09 -37.36
CA PRO A 19 28.96 -8.36 -37.45
C PRO A 19 29.43 -9.45 -36.46
N ALA A 20 30.59 -10.02 -36.79
CA ALA A 20 31.21 -11.23 -36.23
C ALA A 20 31.64 -11.13 -34.74
N PRO A 21 31.80 -12.27 -34.04
CA PRO A 21 32.14 -12.28 -32.61
C PRO A 21 33.66 -12.20 -32.35
N SER A 22 34.07 -11.29 -31.46
CA SER A 22 35.41 -11.27 -30.88
C SER A 22 35.49 -12.25 -29.70
N THR A 23 36.43 -13.18 -29.75
CA THR A 23 36.74 -14.14 -28.69
C THR A 23 37.44 -13.46 -27.51
N ARG A 24 36.84 -13.48 -26.31
CA ARG A 24 37.55 -13.31 -25.04
C ARG A 24 37.41 -14.58 -24.20
N ARG A 25 38.55 -15.22 -23.92
CA ARG A 25 38.70 -16.29 -22.93
C ARG A 25 38.50 -15.70 -21.53
N CYS A 26 37.61 -16.29 -20.74
CA CYS A 26 37.64 -16.17 -19.28
C CYS A 26 38.03 -17.54 -18.71
N ALA A 27 39.15 -17.55 -18.00
CA ALA A 27 39.68 -18.71 -17.31
C ALA A 27 38.80 -19.05 -16.09
N THR A 28 38.50 -20.33 -15.93
CA THR A 28 37.96 -20.92 -14.71
C THR A 28 39.09 -21.16 -13.72
N ALA A 29 39.02 -20.56 -12.54
CA ALA A 29 39.84 -20.93 -11.39
C ALA A 29 38.93 -21.50 -10.30
N SER A 30 39.08 -22.79 -10.07
CA SER A 30 38.56 -23.55 -8.94
C SER A 30 39.46 -23.38 -7.72
N THR A 31 38.90 -23.22 -6.53
CA THR A 31 39.37 -23.88 -5.30
C THR A 31 38.31 -23.72 -4.21
N TRP A 32 37.73 -24.84 -3.78
CA TRP A 32 37.00 -24.97 -2.51
C TRP A 32 37.92 -25.71 -1.53
N PRO A 33 38.11 -25.23 -0.28
CA PRO A 33 38.72 -26.01 0.76
C PRO A 33 37.72 -26.97 1.42
N SER A 34 38.27 -28.12 1.77
CA SER A 34 37.73 -29.29 2.45
C SER A 34 37.07 -29.04 3.81
N SER A 35 36.13 -29.93 4.13
CA SER A 35 35.26 -30.05 5.32
C SER A 35 35.96 -30.07 6.68
N PRO A 36 35.18 -29.98 7.78
CA PRO A 36 35.07 -31.15 8.65
C PRO A 36 33.62 -31.54 9.07
N SER A 37 33.53 -32.80 9.48
CA SER A 37 32.42 -33.66 9.97
C SER A 37 31.51 -33.09 11.07
N VAL A 38 30.23 -33.51 11.23
CA VAL A 38 29.67 -34.61 12.10
C VAL A 38 28.10 -34.45 12.12
N PRO A 39 27.21 -35.41 12.50
CA PRO A 39 27.02 -36.83 12.18
C PRO A 39 25.64 -37.14 11.51
N ALA A 40 25.41 -38.42 11.20
CA ALA A 40 24.23 -38.97 10.53
C ALA A 40 22.95 -39.02 11.39
N GLY A 41 21.81 -38.73 10.74
CA GLY A 41 20.44 -39.00 11.22
C GLY A 41 19.56 -39.44 10.05
N ARG A 42 18.90 -40.59 10.22
CA ARG A 42 18.26 -41.48 9.23
C ARG A 42 17.14 -40.85 8.38
N GLY A 43 17.04 -41.27 7.11
CA GLY A 43 15.73 -41.52 6.48
C GLY A 43 15.59 -41.24 4.98
N SER A 44 15.38 -42.33 4.21
CA SER A 44 14.88 -42.41 2.83
C SER A 44 15.89 -42.26 1.67
N ALA A 45 16.36 -43.43 1.22
CA ALA A 45 17.11 -43.64 0.00
C ALA A 45 16.19 -43.59 -1.24
N ALA A 46 16.36 -42.59 -2.09
CA ALA A 46 15.88 -42.65 -3.47
C ALA A 46 17.00 -43.24 -4.35
N ARG A 47 16.77 -44.44 -4.90
CA ARG A 47 17.67 -45.09 -5.87
C ARG A 47 17.75 -44.24 -7.15
N PRO A 48 18.93 -43.94 -7.72
CA PRO A 48 18.99 -43.51 -9.11
C PRO A 48 18.80 -44.74 -10.00
N ALA A 49 17.70 -44.77 -10.75
CA ALA A 49 17.52 -45.73 -11.83
C ALA A 49 18.44 -45.33 -12.99
N THR A 50 19.61 -45.96 -13.06
CA THR A 50 20.48 -45.94 -14.24
C THR A 50 19.88 -46.88 -15.28
N SER A 51 19.02 -46.36 -16.17
CA SER A 51 18.72 -47.07 -17.42
C SER A 51 19.63 -46.52 -18.51
N CYS A 52 20.74 -47.19 -18.77
CA CYS A 52 21.46 -47.06 -20.04
C CYS A 52 20.58 -47.63 -21.14
N ALA A 53 19.88 -46.76 -21.87
CA ALA A 53 19.22 -47.15 -23.10
C ALA A 53 20.27 -47.31 -24.20
N SER A 54 20.23 -48.44 -24.90
CA SER A 54 21.08 -48.76 -26.05
C SER A 54 20.92 -47.70 -27.14
N THR A 55 22.05 -47.17 -27.61
CA THR A 55 22.08 -46.20 -28.71
C THR A 55 22.05 -46.95 -30.04
N SER A 56 20.94 -46.84 -30.77
CA SER A 56 20.93 -47.15 -32.20
C SER A 56 21.72 -46.07 -32.94
N ARG A 57 22.73 -46.48 -33.71
CA ARG A 57 23.55 -45.60 -34.57
C ARG A 57 22.78 -45.20 -35.83
N ALA A 58 21.75 -44.38 -35.68
CA ALA A 58 21.14 -43.65 -36.80
C ALA A 58 21.09 -42.16 -36.45
N PRO A 59 21.49 -41.25 -37.36
CA PRO A 59 21.36 -39.82 -37.14
C PRO A 59 19.87 -39.45 -37.17
N THR A 60 19.25 -39.43 -35.99
CA THR A 60 17.92 -38.85 -35.81
C THR A 60 18.10 -37.39 -35.39
N SER A 61 17.52 -36.45 -36.13
CA SER A 61 17.41 -35.06 -35.70
C SER A 61 16.36 -34.95 -34.59
N GLY A 62 16.68 -35.44 -33.40
CA GLY A 62 15.89 -35.24 -32.20
C GLY A 62 16.29 -33.94 -31.53
N ARG A 63 15.37 -32.98 -31.39
CA ARG A 63 15.55 -31.89 -30.42
C ARG A 63 15.50 -32.51 -29.02
N VAL A 64 16.65 -32.82 -28.45
CA VAL A 64 16.74 -33.10 -27.01
C VAL A 64 16.57 -31.75 -26.31
N ALA A 65 15.37 -31.51 -25.77
CA ALA A 65 15.20 -30.43 -24.81
C ALA A 65 16.11 -30.76 -23.62
N PRO A 66 17.00 -29.85 -23.18
CA PRO A 66 17.83 -30.12 -22.03
C PRO A 66 16.97 -30.51 -20.82
N ALA A 67 17.49 -31.29 -19.86
CA ALA A 67 16.75 -31.68 -18.65
C ALA A 67 16.27 -30.48 -17.80
N TRP A 68 16.78 -29.28 -18.09
CA TRP A 68 16.39 -28.01 -17.50
C TRP A 68 15.46 -27.16 -18.40
N ALA A 69 15.04 -27.67 -19.55
CA ALA A 69 14.03 -27.05 -20.38
C ALA A 69 12.69 -27.05 -19.63
N GLY A 70 12.25 -25.86 -19.21
CA GLY A 70 11.07 -25.70 -18.35
C GLY A 70 11.40 -25.42 -16.89
N LEU A 71 12.67 -25.47 -16.49
CA LEU A 71 13.09 -24.93 -15.19
C LEU A 71 12.99 -23.40 -15.18
N PRO A 72 12.72 -22.79 -14.02
CA PRO A 72 12.62 -21.35 -13.89
C PRO A 72 13.91 -20.63 -14.24
N THR A 73 13.77 -19.48 -14.89
CA THR A 73 14.91 -18.64 -15.31
C THR A 73 15.69 -18.03 -14.15
N ARG A 74 15.14 -18.04 -12.92
CA ARG A 74 15.79 -17.54 -11.72
C ARG A 74 15.29 -18.29 -10.48
N LEU A 75 16.24 -18.66 -9.62
CA LEU A 75 15.99 -19.19 -8.29
C LEU A 75 16.32 -18.11 -7.25
N VAL A 76 15.41 -17.86 -6.31
CA VAL A 76 15.65 -16.96 -5.18
C VAL A 76 15.66 -17.79 -3.89
N LEU A 77 16.79 -17.75 -3.19
CA LEU A 77 16.91 -18.27 -1.83
C LEU A 77 16.53 -17.15 -0.87
N LEU A 78 15.43 -17.32 -0.14
CA LEU A 78 14.88 -16.31 0.74
C LEU A 78 15.02 -16.77 2.19
N GLY A 79 15.77 -16.01 2.99
CA GLY A 79 15.82 -16.23 4.44
C GLY A 79 14.49 -15.82 5.09
N VAL A 80 13.92 -16.71 5.90
CA VAL A 80 12.63 -16.50 6.60
C VAL A 80 12.79 -16.20 8.09
N GLY A 81 14.03 -16.10 8.58
CA GLY A 81 14.33 -15.86 9.99
C GLY A 81 13.80 -16.98 10.89
N SER A 82 13.19 -16.60 12.02
CA SER A 82 12.54 -17.50 12.99
C SER A 82 11.25 -18.15 12.46
N GLY A 83 10.73 -17.72 11.31
CA GLY A 83 9.45 -18.20 10.78
C GLY A 83 8.20 -17.62 11.47
N ASP A 84 8.37 -16.69 12.42
CA ASP A 84 7.26 -15.94 12.99
C ASP A 84 6.63 -14.93 12.01
N ASP A 85 5.43 -14.43 12.32
CA ASP A 85 4.69 -13.51 11.46
C ASP A 85 5.51 -12.25 11.10
N ALA A 86 6.29 -11.71 12.04
CA ALA A 86 7.13 -10.54 11.79
C ALA A 86 8.25 -10.84 10.78
N SER A 87 8.88 -12.01 10.89
CA SER A 87 9.93 -12.47 9.99
C SER A 87 9.38 -12.83 8.62
N LEU A 88 8.21 -13.46 8.56
CA LEU A 88 7.49 -13.73 7.30
C LEU A 88 7.10 -12.43 6.59
N ARG A 89 6.64 -11.40 7.30
CA ARG A 89 6.39 -10.08 6.72
C ARG A 89 7.65 -9.46 6.11
N ARG A 90 8.77 -9.52 6.82
CA ARG A 90 10.07 -9.05 6.30
C ARG A 90 10.52 -9.87 5.08
N ALA A 91 10.31 -11.18 5.10
CA ALA A 91 10.63 -12.08 3.99
C ALA A 91 9.80 -11.75 2.75
N GLY A 92 8.49 -11.55 2.90
CA GLY A 92 7.61 -11.10 1.81
C GLY A 92 8.09 -9.78 1.20
N ALA A 93 8.44 -8.81 2.04
CA ALA A 93 8.99 -7.53 1.59
C ALA A 93 10.33 -7.66 0.86
N ALA A 94 11.21 -8.55 1.33
CA ALA A 94 12.48 -8.86 0.66
C ALA A 94 12.24 -9.55 -0.69
N LEU A 95 11.26 -10.45 -0.78
CA LEU A 95 10.91 -11.12 -2.02
C LEU A 95 10.37 -10.14 -3.08
N ALA A 96 9.53 -9.18 -2.69
CA ALA A 96 9.07 -8.13 -3.60
C ALA A 96 10.23 -7.32 -4.18
N ARG A 97 11.26 -7.02 -3.38
CA ARG A 97 12.47 -6.34 -3.89
C ARG A 97 13.29 -7.22 -4.82
N ALA A 98 13.41 -8.51 -4.50
CA ALA A 98 14.14 -9.47 -5.32
C ALA A 98 13.41 -9.85 -6.63
N SER A 99 12.09 -9.60 -6.70
CA SER A 99 11.25 -9.95 -7.84
C SER A 99 11.16 -8.85 -8.91
N ARG A 100 11.92 -7.75 -8.77
CA ARG A 100 11.83 -6.63 -9.71
C ARG A 100 12.22 -7.01 -11.13
N GLY A 101 11.41 -6.54 -12.10
CA GLY A 101 11.58 -6.82 -13.52
C GLY A 101 11.25 -8.26 -13.92
N LEU A 102 10.56 -9.01 -13.05
CA LEU A 102 10.02 -10.33 -13.34
C LEU A 102 8.50 -10.22 -13.53
N GLU A 103 7.90 -11.17 -14.24
CA GLU A 103 6.45 -11.19 -14.44
C GLU A 103 5.75 -11.97 -13.33
N ARG A 104 6.31 -13.14 -12.99
CA ARG A 104 5.74 -14.07 -12.02
C ARG A 104 6.80 -14.62 -11.08
N VAL A 105 6.42 -14.75 -9.82
CA VAL A 105 7.17 -15.43 -8.76
C VAL A 105 6.30 -16.48 -8.10
N VAL A 106 6.82 -17.70 -8.00
CA VAL A 106 6.19 -18.85 -7.34
C VAL A 106 6.96 -19.15 -6.06
N SER A 107 6.30 -19.11 -4.90
CA SER A 107 6.93 -19.22 -3.58
C SER A 107 6.36 -20.37 -2.77
N ALA A 108 7.25 -21.23 -2.24
CA ALA A 108 6.90 -22.25 -1.24
C ALA A 108 7.13 -21.78 0.21
N VAL A 109 7.45 -20.50 0.44
CA VAL A 109 7.82 -19.98 1.77
C VAL A 109 6.71 -20.16 2.81
N THR A 110 5.46 -20.07 2.38
CA THR A 110 4.29 -20.17 3.24
C THR A 110 3.68 -21.57 3.26
N ALA A 111 4.33 -22.59 2.70
CA ALA A 111 3.78 -23.94 2.59
C ALA A 111 3.39 -24.53 3.96
N ASP A 112 4.23 -24.31 4.97
CA ASP A 112 4.01 -24.78 6.35
C ASP A 112 3.39 -23.71 7.26
N ALA A 113 3.19 -22.49 6.76
CA ALA A 113 2.69 -21.37 7.55
C ALA A 113 1.17 -21.50 7.82
N GLY A 114 0.75 -21.10 9.01
CA GLY A 114 -0.68 -20.93 9.32
C GLY A 114 -1.28 -19.69 8.65
N PRO A 115 -2.59 -19.45 8.79
CA PRO A 115 -3.28 -18.31 8.17
C PRO A 115 -2.64 -16.95 8.50
N THR A 116 -2.17 -16.74 9.73
CA THR A 116 -1.51 -15.49 10.15
C THR A 116 -0.16 -15.29 9.46
N GLY A 117 0.62 -16.37 9.27
CA GLY A 117 1.89 -16.33 8.56
C GLY A 117 1.72 -16.08 7.06
N VAL A 118 0.68 -16.66 6.43
CA VAL A 118 0.29 -16.36 5.04
C VAL A 118 -0.07 -14.88 4.90
N HIS A 119 -0.95 -14.37 5.77
CA HIS A 119 -1.32 -12.95 5.80
C HIS A 119 -0.06 -12.08 5.91
N ALA A 120 0.77 -12.30 6.91
CA ALA A 120 1.95 -11.48 7.17
C ALA A 120 2.92 -11.47 5.97
N PHE A 121 3.18 -12.62 5.35
CA PHE A 121 4.03 -12.72 4.16
C PHE A 121 3.47 -11.94 2.97
N VAL A 122 2.17 -12.10 2.68
CA VAL A 122 1.50 -11.42 1.56
C VAL A 122 1.44 -9.91 1.81
N GLU A 123 1.07 -9.49 3.01
CA GLU A 123 1.07 -8.08 3.42
C GLU A 123 2.46 -7.46 3.23
N GLY A 124 3.51 -8.14 3.69
CA GLY A 124 4.89 -7.71 3.51
C GLY A 124 5.29 -7.52 2.04
N TYR A 125 4.91 -8.49 1.19
CA TYR A 125 5.15 -8.39 -0.26
C TYR A 125 4.44 -7.18 -0.87
N LEU A 126 3.14 -7.03 -0.59
CA LEU A 126 2.34 -5.93 -1.12
C LEU A 126 2.84 -4.57 -0.60
N LEU A 127 3.09 -4.40 0.69
CA LEU A 127 3.57 -3.13 1.24
C LEU A 127 4.92 -2.68 0.65
N ALA A 128 5.80 -3.64 0.31
CA ALA A 128 7.06 -3.39 -0.39
C ALA A 128 6.91 -3.22 -1.91
N ALA A 129 5.80 -3.69 -2.48
CA ALA A 129 5.42 -3.47 -3.87
C ALA A 129 4.76 -2.12 -4.12
N TYR A 130 4.41 -1.38 -3.06
CA TYR A 130 3.92 -0.01 -3.19
C TYR A 130 4.91 0.87 -3.97
N ARG A 131 4.38 1.62 -4.92
CA ARG A 131 5.14 2.62 -5.65
C ARG A 131 4.39 3.92 -5.64
N GLN A 132 5.05 4.94 -5.09
CA GLN A 132 4.52 6.28 -5.11
C GLN A 132 4.32 6.73 -6.57
N GLN A 133 3.12 7.18 -6.87
CA GLN A 133 2.81 7.86 -8.13
C GLN A 133 3.67 9.13 -8.23
N ARG A 134 4.47 9.22 -9.29
CA ARG A 134 5.35 10.36 -9.55
C ARG A 134 5.02 10.95 -10.91
N ARG A 135 4.69 12.24 -10.95
CA ARG A 135 4.59 13.00 -12.21
C ARG A 135 6.00 13.17 -12.81
N GLY A 136 6.12 13.08 -14.13
CA GLY A 136 7.41 13.10 -14.84
C GLY A 136 7.26 12.74 -16.32
N ARG A 137 8.37 12.63 -17.06
CA ARG A 137 8.33 12.32 -18.49
C ARG A 137 7.85 10.87 -18.73
N PRO A 138 7.18 10.57 -19.84
CA PRO A 138 6.73 9.20 -20.17
C PRO A 138 7.86 8.16 -20.20
N ALA A 139 9.07 8.54 -20.65
CA ALA A 139 10.24 7.66 -20.65
C ALA A 139 10.62 7.22 -19.22
N ASP A 140 10.46 8.10 -18.23
CA ASP A 140 10.69 7.76 -16.83
C ASP A 140 9.63 6.77 -16.32
N ALA A 141 8.39 6.86 -16.81
CA ALA A 141 7.33 5.93 -16.46
C ALA A 141 7.59 4.51 -17.00
N ALA A 142 8.08 4.38 -18.23
CA ALA A 142 8.43 3.09 -18.83
C ALA A 142 9.64 2.42 -18.12
N ALA A 143 10.71 3.16 -17.87
CA ALA A 143 11.87 2.66 -17.11
C ALA A 143 11.48 2.27 -15.67
N ARG A 144 10.55 3.03 -15.07
CA ARG A 144 9.95 2.68 -13.79
C ARG A 144 9.16 1.38 -13.88
N ALA A 145 8.32 1.17 -14.88
CA ALA A 145 7.53 -0.06 -15.01
C ALA A 145 8.43 -1.32 -14.99
N SER A 146 9.60 -1.28 -15.64
CA SER A 146 10.57 -2.38 -15.62
C SER A 146 11.27 -2.65 -14.27
N ASP A 147 11.18 -1.74 -13.30
CA ASP A 147 11.71 -1.88 -11.93
C ASP A 147 10.61 -2.22 -10.90
N ALA A 148 9.39 -2.56 -11.35
CA ALA A 148 8.32 -3.03 -10.47
C ALA A 148 8.59 -4.46 -9.99
N PRO A 149 8.23 -4.81 -8.73
CA PRO A 149 8.12 -6.20 -8.30
C PRO A 149 7.20 -7.01 -9.22
N ALA A 150 7.36 -8.33 -9.20
CA ALA A 150 6.57 -9.21 -10.05
C ALA A 150 5.07 -8.99 -9.88
N GLU A 151 4.39 -8.91 -11.03
CA GLU A 151 2.94 -8.67 -11.14
C GLU A 151 2.15 -9.82 -10.50
N GLN A 152 2.68 -11.04 -10.57
CA GLN A 152 2.05 -12.23 -10.02
C GLN A 152 2.92 -12.88 -8.94
N LEU A 153 2.42 -12.90 -7.71
CA LEU A 153 2.90 -13.76 -6.64
C LEU A 153 1.99 -14.99 -6.54
N VAL A 154 2.55 -16.18 -6.72
CA VAL A 154 1.86 -17.46 -6.58
C VAL A 154 2.41 -18.17 -5.35
N LEU A 155 1.54 -18.55 -4.42
CA LEU A 155 1.92 -19.32 -3.24
C LEU A 155 1.63 -20.80 -3.50
N LEU A 156 2.62 -21.66 -3.23
CA LEU A 156 2.42 -23.10 -3.27
C LEU A 156 1.89 -23.55 -1.92
N THR A 157 0.68 -24.11 -1.95
CA THR A 157 -0.01 -24.64 -0.76
C THR A 157 -0.11 -26.15 -0.89
N PRO A 158 0.51 -26.93 0.02
CA PRO A 158 0.35 -28.38 0.04
C PRO A 158 -1.10 -28.82 0.23
N ASP A 159 -1.45 -29.98 -0.32
CA ASP A 159 -2.76 -30.60 -0.10
C ASP A 159 -3.01 -30.84 1.40
N GLY A 160 -4.27 -30.73 1.82
CA GLY A 160 -4.67 -30.91 3.22
C GLY A 160 -4.41 -29.71 4.14
N ARG A 161 -3.84 -28.61 3.63
CA ARG A 161 -3.76 -27.34 4.36
C ARG A 161 -5.09 -26.56 4.29
N PRO A 162 -5.40 -25.72 5.29
CA PRO A 162 -6.52 -24.78 5.20
C PRO A 162 -6.38 -23.88 3.96
N ASP A 163 -7.52 -23.48 3.40
CA ASP A 163 -7.57 -22.53 2.29
C ASP A 163 -6.88 -21.20 2.68
N PRO A 164 -5.81 -20.78 1.98
CA PRO A 164 -5.11 -19.53 2.27
C PRO A 164 -5.87 -18.29 1.79
N GLU A 165 -6.91 -18.44 0.96
CA GLU A 165 -7.59 -17.31 0.30
C GLU A 165 -8.13 -16.26 1.28
N PRO A 166 -8.81 -16.61 2.41
CA PRO A 166 -9.27 -15.61 3.36
C PRO A 166 -8.14 -14.76 3.96
N ALA A 167 -6.96 -15.37 4.19
CA ALA A 167 -5.77 -14.67 4.71
C ALA A 167 -5.14 -13.77 3.65
N ILE A 168 -5.10 -14.22 2.39
CA ILE A 168 -4.63 -13.43 1.25
C ILE A 168 -5.54 -12.20 1.05
N GLU A 169 -6.85 -12.40 1.07
CA GLU A 169 -7.82 -11.31 0.87
C GLU A 169 -7.79 -10.30 2.03
N ALA A 170 -7.60 -10.75 3.27
CA ALA A 170 -7.36 -9.86 4.41
C ALA A 170 -6.08 -9.02 4.21
N ALA A 171 -4.97 -9.65 3.80
CA ALA A 171 -3.72 -8.96 3.52
C ALA A 171 -3.86 -7.94 2.38
N ARG A 172 -4.60 -8.29 1.32
CA ARG A 172 -4.88 -7.39 0.18
C ARG A 172 -5.67 -6.18 0.60
N ARG A 173 -6.74 -6.34 1.39
CA ARG A 173 -7.54 -5.22 1.91
C ARG A 173 -6.67 -4.26 2.73
N GLY A 174 -5.90 -4.79 3.70
CA GLY A 174 -5.02 -3.97 4.54
C GLY A 174 -3.93 -3.24 3.75
N ALA A 175 -3.27 -3.94 2.82
CA ALA A 175 -2.24 -3.34 1.99
C ALA A 175 -2.80 -2.26 1.04
N ARG A 176 -3.96 -2.49 0.41
CA ARG A 176 -4.62 -1.49 -0.46
C ARG A 176 -5.07 -0.26 0.32
N ALA A 177 -5.63 -0.43 1.53
CA ALA A 177 -5.95 0.67 2.42
C ALA A 177 -4.69 1.50 2.75
N THR A 178 -3.57 0.83 3.07
CA THR A 178 -2.29 1.51 3.32
C THR A 178 -1.78 2.25 2.09
N TRP A 179 -1.88 1.65 0.89
CA TRP A 179 -1.49 2.30 -0.36
C TRP A 179 -2.34 3.54 -0.65
N LEU A 180 -3.66 3.47 -0.44
CA LEU A 180 -4.55 4.61 -0.57
C LEU A 180 -4.10 5.77 0.33
N VAL A 181 -3.83 5.50 1.62
CA VAL A 181 -3.34 6.52 2.55
C VAL A 181 -2.03 7.14 2.04
N ARG A 182 -1.09 6.31 1.57
CA ARG A 182 0.18 6.78 1.01
C ARG A 182 -0.03 7.63 -0.24
N ASP A 183 -0.95 7.27 -1.12
CA ASP A 183 -1.23 8.04 -2.34
C ASP A 183 -1.83 9.41 -2.02
N LEU A 184 -2.80 9.47 -1.10
CA LEU A 184 -3.38 10.74 -0.65
C LEU A 184 -2.34 11.62 0.07
N ALA A 185 -1.52 11.05 0.95
CA ALA A 185 -0.47 11.78 1.66
C ALA A 185 0.65 12.26 0.72
N ASN A 186 1.02 11.44 -0.26
CA ASN A 186 2.09 11.76 -1.20
C ASN A 186 1.69 12.74 -2.31
N ALA A 187 0.38 12.88 -2.57
CA ALA A 187 -0.15 13.80 -3.56
C ALA A 187 0.48 15.20 -3.40
N PRO A 188 0.99 15.79 -4.49
CA PRO A 188 1.56 17.13 -4.49
C PRO A 188 0.56 18.18 -3.95
N ALA A 189 1.04 19.14 -3.17
CA ALA A 189 0.20 20.14 -2.49
C ALA A 189 -0.35 21.23 -3.42
N ASP A 190 0.16 21.36 -4.65
CA ASP A 190 -0.45 22.20 -5.70
C ASP A 190 -1.78 21.61 -6.19
N VAL A 191 -1.89 20.28 -6.18
CA VAL A 191 -3.12 19.56 -6.56
C VAL A 191 -4.00 19.29 -5.35
N LYS A 192 -3.38 18.83 -4.26
CA LYS A 192 -4.08 18.45 -3.04
C LYS A 192 -4.40 19.70 -2.23
N GLY A 193 -5.68 20.01 -2.14
CA GLY A 193 -6.27 20.91 -1.14
C GLY A 193 -7.56 20.32 -0.56
N PRO A 194 -8.29 21.06 0.30
CA PRO A 194 -9.45 20.53 1.02
C PRO A 194 -10.57 20.03 0.10
N GLN A 195 -10.90 20.78 -0.96
CA GLN A 195 -11.90 20.37 -1.95
C GLN A 195 -11.48 19.09 -2.68
N TRP A 196 -10.21 18.99 -3.11
CA TRP A 196 -9.70 17.80 -3.79
C TRP A 196 -9.83 16.53 -2.94
N LEU A 197 -9.50 16.63 -1.64
CA LEU A 197 -9.62 15.50 -0.73
C LEU A 197 -11.09 15.16 -0.44
N ALA A 198 -11.97 16.16 -0.36
CA ALA A 198 -13.41 15.94 -0.25
C ALA A 198 -13.99 15.22 -1.47
N ASP A 199 -13.59 15.62 -2.68
CA ASP A 199 -14.01 14.97 -3.92
C ASP A 199 -13.48 13.53 -4.00
N ARG A 200 -12.25 13.30 -3.53
CA ARG A 200 -11.69 11.95 -3.47
C ARG A 200 -12.41 11.07 -2.46
N ALA A 201 -12.79 11.60 -1.31
CA ALA A 201 -13.59 10.90 -0.30
C ALA A 201 -14.99 10.55 -0.83
N ARG A 202 -15.65 11.49 -1.51
CA ARG A 202 -16.94 11.26 -2.18
C ARG A 202 -16.85 10.16 -3.21
N GLN A 203 -15.92 10.29 -4.16
CA GLN A 203 -15.72 9.28 -5.20
C GLN A 203 -15.51 7.88 -4.60
N LEU A 204 -14.59 7.76 -3.64
CA LEU A 204 -14.29 6.46 -3.01
C LEU A 204 -15.46 5.91 -2.20
N GLY A 205 -16.21 6.77 -1.50
CA GLY A 205 -17.40 6.37 -0.75
C GLY A 205 -18.50 5.86 -1.67
N GLU A 206 -18.83 6.61 -2.73
CA GLU A 206 -19.83 6.23 -3.73
C GLU A 206 -19.47 4.92 -4.44
N GLU A 207 -18.18 4.71 -4.79
CA GLU A 207 -17.69 3.44 -5.36
C GLU A 207 -17.97 2.22 -4.45
N HIS A 208 -18.15 2.44 -3.14
CA HIS A 208 -18.46 1.41 -2.15
C HIS A 208 -19.91 1.48 -1.64
N GLY A 209 -20.75 2.35 -2.23
CA GLY A 209 -22.14 2.56 -1.83
C GLY A 209 -22.30 3.16 -0.43
N LEU A 210 -21.32 3.96 0.02
CA LEU A 210 -21.35 4.62 1.33
C LEU A 210 -22.07 5.96 1.26
N ASP A 211 -22.68 6.36 2.38
CA ASP A 211 -23.21 7.71 2.55
C ASP A 211 -22.05 8.72 2.74
N VAL A 212 -22.06 9.80 1.96
CA VAL A 212 -21.02 10.84 2.00
C VAL A 212 -21.64 12.22 2.04
N GLU A 213 -21.42 12.92 3.14
CA GLU A 213 -21.80 14.31 3.32
C GLU A 213 -20.56 15.22 3.22
N VAL A 214 -20.67 16.34 2.49
CA VAL A 214 -19.62 17.36 2.40
C VAL A 214 -20.20 18.72 2.74
N ARG A 215 -19.79 19.28 3.88
CA ARG A 215 -20.13 20.66 4.29
C ARG A 215 -19.09 21.63 3.75
N GLY A 216 -19.55 22.67 3.07
CA GLY A 216 -18.75 23.80 2.60
C GLY A 216 -18.69 24.94 3.62
N PRO A 217 -18.02 26.06 3.29
CA PRO A 217 -17.79 27.16 4.24
C PRO A 217 -19.09 27.81 4.73
N ARG A 218 -20.14 27.81 3.90
CA ARG A 218 -21.44 28.38 4.25
C ARG A 218 -22.14 27.51 5.28
N GLU A 219 -22.18 26.21 5.05
CA GLU A 219 -22.76 25.21 5.97
C GLU A 219 -21.97 25.20 7.28
N LEU A 220 -20.63 25.18 7.21
CA LEU A 220 -19.76 25.26 8.39
C LEU A 220 -20.01 26.52 9.23
N ALA A 221 -20.24 27.67 8.59
CA ALA A 221 -20.53 28.91 9.30
C ALA A 221 -21.90 28.90 9.96
N ALA A 222 -22.91 28.38 9.27
CA ALA A 222 -24.27 28.23 9.80
C ALA A 222 -24.31 27.25 10.98
N ASP A 223 -23.56 26.16 10.91
CA ASP A 223 -23.52 25.11 11.93
C ASP A 223 -22.56 25.45 13.10
N GLY A 224 -21.78 26.54 13.00
CA GLY A 224 -20.92 27.02 14.09
C GLY A 224 -19.53 26.37 14.21
N PHE A 225 -18.97 25.85 13.11
CA PHE A 225 -17.60 25.28 13.03
C PHE A 225 -16.51 26.37 13.02
N GLY A 226 -16.51 27.24 14.04
CA GLY A 226 -15.67 28.44 14.08
C GLY A 226 -14.17 28.16 14.12
N ALA A 227 -13.73 27.04 14.71
CA ALA A 227 -12.31 26.71 14.79
C ALA A 227 -11.79 26.17 13.45
N LEU A 228 -12.54 25.29 12.78
CA LEU A 228 -12.21 24.82 11.43
C LEU A 228 -12.18 25.96 10.40
N LEU A 229 -13.17 26.86 10.47
CA LEU A 229 -13.22 28.05 9.61
C LEU A 229 -12.02 28.95 9.82
N ALA A 230 -11.66 29.25 11.09
CA ALA A 230 -10.53 30.11 11.41
C ALA A 230 -9.20 29.54 10.89
N VAL A 231 -8.95 28.24 11.09
CA VAL A 231 -7.74 27.58 10.58
C VAL A 231 -7.64 27.65 9.06
N GLY A 232 -8.76 27.45 8.35
CA GLY A 232 -8.78 27.50 6.88
C GLY A 232 -8.84 28.90 6.26
N ALA A 233 -9.11 29.95 7.04
CA ALA A 233 -9.40 31.29 6.53
C ALA A 233 -8.22 31.95 5.78
N GLY A 234 -6.99 31.57 6.11
CA GLY A 234 -5.79 32.10 5.46
C GLY A 234 -5.52 31.57 4.05
N SER A 235 -6.20 30.48 3.63
CA SER A 235 -5.99 29.86 2.32
C SER A 235 -7.04 30.31 1.30
N ALA A 236 -6.63 30.45 0.04
CA ALA A 236 -7.54 30.59 -1.09
C ALA A 236 -8.36 29.31 -1.37
N ARG A 237 -7.98 28.18 -0.76
CA ARG A 237 -8.67 26.89 -0.86
C ARG A 237 -9.47 26.64 0.42
N PRO A 238 -10.77 26.97 0.42
CA PRO A 238 -11.55 27.06 1.66
C PRO A 238 -11.76 25.69 2.35
N PRO A 239 -12.00 25.67 3.67
CA PRO A 239 -12.13 24.44 4.44
C PRO A 239 -13.39 23.65 4.09
N ARG A 240 -13.39 22.35 4.41
CA ARG A 240 -14.51 21.41 4.24
C ARG A 240 -14.61 20.51 5.46
N LEU A 241 -15.80 20.05 5.81
CA LEU A 241 -15.98 18.90 6.68
C LEU A 241 -16.61 17.77 5.86
N VAL A 242 -15.99 16.61 5.88
CA VAL A 242 -16.49 15.43 5.16
C VAL A 242 -16.84 14.35 6.16
N THR A 243 -18.05 13.80 6.03
CA THR A 243 -18.51 12.67 6.82
C THR A 243 -18.76 11.50 5.86
N VAL A 244 -18.14 10.35 6.11
CA VAL A 244 -18.33 9.12 5.32
C VAL A 244 -18.83 8.02 6.23
N SER A 245 -19.98 7.43 5.92
CA SER A 245 -20.65 6.46 6.79
C SER A 245 -20.89 5.11 6.10
N TYR A 246 -20.50 4.05 6.80
CA TYR A 246 -20.87 2.67 6.49
C TYR A 246 -21.89 2.18 7.53
N ASP A 247 -23.05 1.74 7.06
CA ASP A 247 -24.06 1.10 7.89
C ASP A 247 -24.29 -0.36 7.48
N PRO A 248 -23.94 -1.36 8.30
CA PRO A 248 -24.12 -2.77 7.95
C PRO A 248 -25.55 -3.17 7.56
N ARG A 249 -26.56 -2.41 7.98
CA ARG A 249 -27.98 -2.66 7.67
C ARG A 249 -28.30 -2.31 6.21
N GLU A 250 -27.74 -1.22 5.72
CA GLU A 250 -27.89 -0.76 4.33
C GLU A 250 -27.15 -1.68 3.34
N HIS A 251 -26.15 -2.42 3.83
CA HIS A 251 -25.36 -3.37 3.05
C HIS A 251 -25.75 -4.84 3.25
N GLY A 252 -26.87 -5.13 3.94
CA GLY A 252 -27.40 -6.47 4.14
C GLY A 252 -26.51 -7.39 4.99
N VAL A 253 -25.68 -6.82 5.87
CA VAL A 253 -24.89 -7.57 6.87
C VAL A 253 -25.71 -7.81 8.13
N LEU A 254 -26.51 -6.82 8.55
CA LEU A 254 -27.44 -6.93 9.66
C LEU A 254 -28.88 -6.68 9.19
N PRO A 255 -29.90 -7.29 9.82
CA PRO A 255 -31.30 -6.98 9.52
C PRO A 255 -31.63 -5.51 9.82
N ALA A 256 -32.55 -4.94 9.04
CA ALA A 256 -33.11 -3.62 9.30
C ALA A 256 -33.65 -3.52 10.74
N GLY A 257 -33.43 -2.39 11.40
CA GLY A 257 -33.85 -2.16 12.80
C GLY A 257 -32.96 -2.80 13.87
N THR A 258 -31.97 -3.64 13.51
CA THR A 258 -31.03 -4.21 14.48
C THR A 258 -30.05 -3.13 14.97
N PRO A 259 -29.86 -2.91 16.28
CA PRO A 259 -28.86 -1.97 16.77
C PRO A 259 -27.43 -2.44 16.41
N ALA A 260 -26.68 -1.59 15.71
CA ALA A 260 -25.25 -1.81 15.46
C ALA A 260 -24.43 -0.92 16.40
N ARG A 261 -23.38 -1.46 17.01
CA ARG A 261 -22.39 -0.61 17.70
C ARG A 261 -21.79 0.34 16.67
N HIS A 262 -21.78 1.62 17.00
CA HIS A 262 -21.22 2.67 16.16
C HIS A 262 -19.81 3.04 16.62
N VAL A 263 -18.88 3.08 15.66
CA VAL A 263 -17.52 3.55 15.84
C VAL A 263 -17.32 4.79 14.97
N VAL A 264 -16.91 5.90 15.58
CA VAL A 264 -16.60 7.15 14.88
C VAL A 264 -15.09 7.37 14.89
N LEU A 265 -14.53 7.67 13.73
CA LEU A 265 -13.10 7.92 13.50
C LEU A 265 -12.94 9.36 13.04
N VAL A 266 -12.28 10.19 13.85
CA VAL A 266 -11.99 11.58 13.49
C VAL A 266 -10.53 11.68 13.08
N GLY A 267 -10.27 12.15 11.86
CA GLY A 267 -8.92 12.23 11.31
C GLY A 267 -8.53 13.66 10.93
N LYS A 268 -7.44 14.18 11.50
CA LYS A 268 -6.88 15.50 11.14
C LYS A 268 -6.64 15.58 9.63
N GLY A 269 -7.22 16.61 8.98
CA GLY A 269 -7.21 16.78 7.53
C GLY A 269 -6.53 18.05 7.03
N ILE A 270 -5.40 18.46 7.63
CA ILE A 270 -4.66 19.65 7.17
C ILE A 270 -3.89 19.29 5.90
N THR A 271 -4.40 19.73 4.74
CA THR A 271 -3.89 19.33 3.42
C THR A 271 -2.53 19.96 3.10
N TYR A 272 -2.23 21.10 3.70
CA TYR A 272 -0.89 21.67 3.81
C TYR A 272 -0.81 22.56 5.03
N ASP A 273 0.29 22.45 5.79
CA ASP A 273 0.52 23.21 7.02
C ASP A 273 1.77 24.10 6.89
N THR A 274 1.56 25.40 6.77
CA THR A 274 2.64 26.40 6.84
C THR A 274 2.98 26.78 8.28
N GLY A 275 2.11 26.44 9.24
CA GLY A 275 2.07 26.99 10.59
C GLY A 275 1.26 28.27 10.75
N GLY A 276 0.72 28.82 9.66
CA GLY A 276 0.01 30.10 9.68
C GLY A 276 0.96 31.25 9.99
N LEU A 277 0.52 32.24 10.77
CA LEU A 277 1.37 33.38 11.16
C LEU A 277 2.54 32.98 12.06
N SER A 278 2.40 31.90 12.83
CA SER A 278 3.48 31.17 13.49
C SER A 278 4.24 30.30 12.47
N ILE A 279 4.79 30.94 11.44
CA ILE A 279 5.37 30.31 10.26
C ILE A 279 6.45 29.28 10.59
N LYS A 280 6.35 28.08 10.01
CA LYS A 280 7.37 27.04 10.14
C LYS A 280 8.66 27.44 9.40
N PRO A 281 9.83 27.07 9.93
CA PRO A 281 11.06 27.06 9.14
C PRO A 281 10.91 26.19 7.89
N ARG A 282 11.64 26.53 6.83
CA ARG A 282 11.55 25.87 5.51
C ARG A 282 11.65 24.35 5.62
N GLU A 283 12.64 23.84 6.34
CA GLU A 283 12.94 22.40 6.44
C GLU A 283 11.79 21.63 7.09
N ALA A 284 11.16 22.22 8.11
CA ALA A 284 9.99 21.66 8.78
C ALA A 284 8.73 21.72 7.91
N MET A 285 8.66 22.68 6.96
CA MET A 285 7.52 22.87 6.08
C MET A 285 7.49 21.89 4.89
N VAL A 286 8.66 21.48 4.36
CA VAL A 286 8.75 20.57 3.19
C VAL A 286 7.86 19.31 3.29
N PRO A 287 7.81 18.58 4.42
CA PRO A 287 6.96 17.39 4.54
C PRO A 287 5.48 17.69 4.79
N MET A 288 5.07 18.93 5.06
CA MET A 288 3.74 19.26 5.61
C MET A 288 2.54 18.98 4.69
N LYS A 289 2.77 18.57 3.45
CA LYS A 289 1.72 17.93 2.65
C LYS A 289 1.16 16.65 3.31
N THR A 290 1.89 16.00 4.22
CA THR A 290 1.44 14.76 4.86
C THR A 290 0.55 14.99 6.09
N ASP A 291 0.28 16.23 6.47
CA ASP A 291 -0.43 16.59 7.70
C ASP A 291 -1.97 16.29 7.68
N MET A 292 -2.42 15.69 6.57
CA MET A 292 -3.76 15.13 6.36
C MET A 292 -3.80 13.60 6.44
N ALA A 293 -2.69 12.94 6.83
CA ALA A 293 -2.61 11.49 6.90
C ALA A 293 -3.66 10.90 7.88
N GLY A 294 -4.01 11.63 8.94
CA GLY A 294 -5.07 11.22 9.87
C GLY A 294 -6.43 11.08 9.18
N ALA A 295 -6.83 12.09 8.40
CA ALA A 295 -8.05 12.04 7.59
C ALA A 295 -8.00 10.90 6.56
N ALA A 296 -6.86 10.71 5.90
CA ALA A 296 -6.69 9.61 4.94
C ALA A 296 -6.86 8.23 5.60
N VAL A 297 -6.33 8.05 6.81
CA VAL A 297 -6.49 6.81 7.60
C VAL A 297 -7.95 6.60 7.97
N ALA A 298 -8.65 7.62 8.51
CA ALA A 298 -10.06 7.50 8.87
C ALA A 298 -10.92 7.10 7.66
N LEU A 299 -10.69 7.73 6.50
CA LEU A 299 -11.33 7.36 5.23
C LEU A 299 -11.02 5.90 4.83
N ALA A 300 -9.76 5.49 4.86
CA ALA A 300 -9.37 4.14 4.49
C ALA A 300 -9.98 3.06 5.41
N VAL A 301 -10.16 3.37 6.70
CA VAL A 301 -10.79 2.45 7.66
C VAL A 301 -12.28 2.27 7.38
N VAL A 302 -13.05 3.33 7.10
CA VAL A 302 -14.48 3.18 6.79
C VAL A 302 -14.69 2.43 5.47
N LEU A 303 -13.86 2.68 4.45
CA LEU A 303 -13.87 1.90 3.20
C LEU A 303 -13.52 0.43 3.46
N GLY A 304 -12.52 0.17 4.29
CA GLY A 304 -12.12 -1.18 4.68
C GLY A 304 -13.19 -1.92 5.47
N ALA A 305 -13.94 -1.22 6.34
CA ALA A 305 -15.07 -1.79 7.08
C ALA A 305 -16.18 -2.27 6.15
N ALA A 306 -16.50 -1.49 5.12
CA ALA A 306 -17.47 -1.85 4.09
C ALA A 306 -17.00 -3.05 3.25
N GLN A 307 -15.75 -3.04 2.79
CA GLN A 307 -15.14 -4.14 2.05
C GLN A 307 -15.08 -5.44 2.86
N ALA A 308 -14.84 -5.34 4.16
CA ALA A 308 -14.83 -6.48 5.09
C ALA A 308 -16.24 -6.89 5.55
N ARG A 309 -17.29 -6.16 5.15
CA ARG A 309 -18.69 -6.40 5.55
C ARG A 309 -18.84 -6.54 7.07
N LEU A 310 -18.21 -5.62 7.83
CA LEU A 310 -18.26 -5.68 9.30
C LEU A 310 -19.69 -5.50 9.82
N ASP A 311 -20.00 -6.09 10.97
CA ASP A 311 -21.29 -5.98 11.68
C ASP A 311 -21.41 -4.68 12.51
N ARG A 312 -20.57 -3.68 12.25
CA ARG A 312 -20.48 -2.41 13.00
C ARG A 312 -20.75 -1.24 12.08
N ARG A 313 -21.51 -0.26 12.57
CA ARG A 313 -21.62 1.03 11.89
C ARG A 313 -20.31 1.78 12.08
N VAL A 314 -19.73 2.31 11.00
CA VAL A 314 -18.45 3.03 11.04
C VAL A 314 -18.62 4.36 10.33
N THR A 315 -18.27 5.45 10.99
CA THR A 315 -18.29 6.80 10.40
C THR A 315 -16.90 7.43 10.49
N ALA A 316 -16.41 7.99 9.39
CA ALA A 316 -15.22 8.81 9.37
C ALA A 316 -15.61 10.29 9.26
N VAL A 317 -15.05 11.14 10.13
CA VAL A 317 -15.22 12.60 10.12
C VAL A 317 -13.88 13.24 9.81
N LEU A 318 -13.83 14.01 8.72
CA LEU A 318 -12.61 14.56 8.14
C LEU A 318 -12.72 16.10 8.13
N PRO A 319 -12.22 16.80 9.17
CA PRO A 319 -12.07 18.25 9.11
C PRO A 319 -10.89 18.62 8.21
N LEU A 320 -11.19 19.18 7.04
CA LEU A 320 -10.23 19.49 5.98
C LEU A 320 -9.97 20.99 5.88
N ALA A 321 -8.71 21.38 5.97
CA ALA A 321 -8.30 22.78 5.82
C ALA A 321 -6.87 22.89 5.29
N GLU A 322 -6.44 24.12 5.03
CA GLU A 322 -5.03 24.48 4.86
C GLU A 322 -4.70 25.55 5.87
N ASN A 323 -3.67 25.31 6.68
CA ASN A 323 -3.16 26.32 7.58
C ASN A 323 -2.14 27.15 6.82
N HIS A 324 -2.58 28.31 6.34
CA HIS A 324 -1.83 29.14 5.40
C HIS A 324 -1.66 30.56 5.91
N VAL A 325 -0.64 31.26 5.38
CA VAL A 325 -0.46 32.69 5.56
C VAL A 325 -1.23 33.44 4.48
N GLY A 326 -2.21 34.22 4.90
CA GLY A 326 -3.02 35.08 4.02
C GLY A 326 -3.62 36.24 4.79
N ALA A 327 -4.30 37.15 4.09
CA ALA A 327 -4.86 38.36 4.68
C ALA A 327 -5.92 38.08 5.76
N ALA A 328 -6.60 36.95 5.67
CA ALA A 328 -7.63 36.50 6.61
C ALA A 328 -7.15 35.41 7.58
N SER A 329 -5.84 35.19 7.72
CA SER A 329 -5.31 34.26 8.72
C SER A 329 -5.70 34.72 10.13
N TYR A 330 -6.20 33.78 10.92
CA TYR A 330 -6.31 33.92 12.37
C TYR A 330 -4.91 34.13 13.00
N ARG A 331 -4.90 34.74 14.18
CA ARG A 331 -3.71 35.35 14.79
C ARG A 331 -3.46 34.81 16.19
N PRO A 332 -2.20 34.81 16.66
CA PRO A 332 -1.94 34.69 18.08
C PRO A 332 -2.70 35.76 18.86
N GLY A 333 -3.42 35.35 19.91
CA GLY A 333 -4.33 36.20 20.71
C GLY A 333 -5.79 36.18 20.26
N ASP A 334 -6.12 35.64 19.07
CA ASP A 334 -7.51 35.49 18.65
C ASP A 334 -8.24 34.49 19.56
N VAL A 335 -9.49 34.80 19.91
CA VAL A 335 -10.36 33.90 20.69
C VAL A 335 -11.42 33.31 19.76
N LEU A 336 -11.32 32.02 19.50
CA LEU A 336 -12.20 31.29 18.59
C LEU A 336 -13.33 30.61 19.37
N ARG A 337 -14.56 30.67 18.87
CA ARG A 337 -15.66 29.82 19.36
C ARG A 337 -15.72 28.53 18.55
N THR A 338 -15.58 27.39 19.23
CA THR A 338 -15.67 26.04 18.66
C THR A 338 -17.12 25.60 18.46
N PHE A 339 -17.34 24.52 17.71
CA PHE A 339 -18.64 23.87 17.52
C PHE A 339 -19.32 23.52 18.85
N SER A 340 -18.54 23.14 19.87
CA SER A 340 -19.06 22.84 21.22
C SER A 340 -19.59 24.07 21.98
N GLY A 341 -19.47 25.28 21.43
CA GLY A 341 -19.80 26.55 22.08
C GLY A 341 -18.69 27.10 22.99
N ARG A 342 -17.67 26.29 23.32
CA ARG A 342 -16.48 26.72 24.09
C ARG A 342 -15.62 27.68 23.28
N THR A 343 -14.94 28.59 23.98
CA THR A 343 -13.96 29.52 23.40
C THR A 343 -12.53 29.05 23.66
N VAL A 344 -11.64 29.30 22.71
CA VAL A 344 -10.21 28.96 22.77
C VAL A 344 -9.39 30.16 22.35
N GLU A 345 -8.51 30.66 23.22
CA GLU A 345 -7.49 31.63 22.85
C GLU A 345 -6.35 30.92 22.10
N VAL A 346 -5.97 31.46 20.94
CA VAL A 346 -4.92 30.90 20.10
C VAL A 346 -3.59 31.50 20.50
N ALA A 347 -2.76 30.75 21.22
CA ALA A 347 -1.40 31.18 21.51
C ALA A 347 -0.43 30.97 20.33
N ASN A 348 -0.67 29.96 19.50
CA ASN A 348 0.21 29.56 18.42
C ASN A 348 -0.63 28.99 17.25
N THR A 349 -0.49 29.57 16.05
CA THR A 349 -1.24 29.11 14.86
C THR A 349 -0.67 27.82 14.26
N ASP A 350 0.51 27.37 14.68
CA ASP A 350 1.11 26.06 14.35
C ASP A 350 0.56 24.91 15.22
N ALA A 351 -0.40 25.22 16.09
CA ALA A 351 -1.16 24.26 16.87
C ALA A 351 -2.59 24.08 16.30
N GLU A 352 -2.76 24.23 14.99
CA GLU A 352 -4.03 24.20 14.27
C GLU A 352 -4.77 22.85 14.37
N GLY A 353 -4.03 21.74 14.40
CA GLY A 353 -4.60 20.40 14.34
C GLY A 353 -5.59 20.12 15.48
N ARG A 354 -5.30 20.61 16.69
CA ARG A 354 -6.21 20.44 17.84
C ARG A 354 -7.48 21.29 17.71
N LEU A 355 -7.42 22.41 17.00
CA LEU A 355 -8.56 23.31 16.79
C LEU A 355 -9.56 22.66 15.83
N VAL A 356 -9.08 22.16 14.69
CA VAL A 356 -9.95 21.49 13.71
C VAL A 356 -10.52 20.18 14.25
N LEU A 357 -9.76 19.46 15.10
CA LEU A 357 -10.24 18.26 15.78
C LEU A 357 -11.25 18.56 16.90
N ALA A 358 -11.13 19.69 17.60
CA ALA A 358 -12.09 20.06 18.64
C ALA A 358 -13.50 20.23 18.07
N ASP A 359 -13.61 20.86 16.90
CA ASP A 359 -14.89 20.99 16.20
C ASP A 359 -15.40 19.61 15.74
N ALA A 360 -14.56 18.81 15.09
CA ALA A 360 -14.97 17.51 14.54
C ALA A 360 -15.25 16.42 15.58
N LEU A 361 -14.65 16.49 16.78
CA LEU A 361 -14.96 15.57 17.89
C LEU A 361 -16.26 15.93 18.60
N ALA A 362 -16.67 17.20 18.55
CA ALA A 362 -17.90 17.68 19.14
C ALA A 362 -19.11 17.57 18.18
N SER A 363 -18.86 17.37 16.88
CA SER A 363 -19.92 17.22 15.89
C SER A 363 -20.68 15.89 16.06
N PRO A 364 -21.99 15.88 15.78
CA PRO A 364 -22.87 14.74 15.99
C PRO A 364 -22.58 13.51 15.12
#